data_AF-A0A7W5V3U7-F1
#
_entry.id   AF-A0A7W5V3U7-F1
#
_cell.length_a   1.000
_cell.length_b   1.000
_cell.length_c   1.000
_cell.angle_alpha   90.00
_cell.angle_beta   90.00
_cell.angle_gamma   90.00
#
_symmetry.space_group_name_H-M   'P 1'
#
loop_
_entity.id
_entity.type
_entity.pdbx_description
1 polymer ?
#
loop_
_entity_poly.entity_id
_entity_poly.type
_entity_poly.pdbx_seq_one_letter_code
_entity_poly.pdbx_strand_id
1 'polypeptide(L)'
;MRAKIVDLLHSPARTRASGAWLVGQRGTVVMVLRNGTLALLELDSAADDLPGGVRRWPVHWDDLLVYGMESVSGHPVDDYRLGLSGAGRQAVQHAVPLDTKISLCGESVYPLSVCGWSIPFSPTADRACLECVHRAELP
;
A
#
# COMPACT_ATOMS: atom_id res chain seq x y z
N MET A 1 -6.25 3.50 0.75
CA MET A 1 -5.95 3.61 -0.69
C MET A 1 -7.22 3.40 -1.48
N ARG A 2 -7.56 4.35 -2.35
CA ARG A 2 -8.80 4.36 -3.16
C ARG A 2 -8.47 4.06 -4.62
N ALA A 3 -9.33 3.32 -5.31
CA ALA A 3 -9.11 2.93 -6.70
C ALA A 3 -10.42 2.78 -7.48
N LYS A 4 -10.33 2.85 -8.81
CA LYS A 4 -11.38 2.55 -9.77
C LYS A 4 -10.93 1.42 -10.69
N ILE A 5 -11.84 0.51 -10.98
CA ILE A 5 -11.64 -0.53 -11.99
C ILE A 5 -11.78 0.11 -13.37
N VAL A 6 -10.71 0.10 -14.17
CA VAL A 6 -10.71 0.71 -15.52
C VAL A 6 -10.71 -0.34 -16.64
N ASP A 7 -10.18 -1.52 -16.37
CA ASP A 7 -10.23 -2.70 -17.24
C ASP A 7 -10.28 -3.94 -16.33
N LEU A 8 -10.29 -5.15 -16.90
CA LEU A 8 -10.13 -6.41 -16.18
C LEU A 8 -9.27 -7.42 -16.95
N LEU A 9 -8.63 -7.05 -18.06
CA LEU A 9 -7.91 -7.98 -18.93
C LEU A 9 -6.92 -8.89 -18.16
N HIS A 10 -6.23 -8.33 -17.16
CA HIS A 10 -5.19 -9.02 -16.38
C HIS A 10 -5.75 -9.67 -15.10
N SER A 11 -6.99 -9.39 -14.75
CA SER A 11 -7.66 -9.87 -13.54
C SER A 11 -8.04 -11.36 -13.65
N PRO A 12 -8.27 -12.05 -12.51
CA PRO A 12 -8.70 -13.44 -12.49
C PRO A 12 -9.93 -13.69 -13.35
N ALA A 13 -10.01 -14.85 -14.01
CA ALA A 13 -11.11 -15.19 -14.92
C ALA A 13 -12.51 -15.04 -14.28
N ARG A 14 -12.64 -15.35 -12.98
CA ARG A 14 -13.90 -15.15 -12.24
C ARG A 14 -14.27 -13.68 -12.07
N THR A 15 -13.30 -12.80 -11.87
CA THR A 15 -13.52 -11.34 -11.83
C THR A 15 -13.88 -10.83 -13.22
N ARG A 16 -13.17 -11.28 -14.26
CA ARG A 16 -13.44 -10.89 -15.67
C ARG A 16 -14.86 -11.24 -16.13
N ALA A 17 -15.38 -12.39 -15.69
CA ALA A 17 -16.74 -12.81 -16.02
C ALA A 17 -17.81 -11.79 -15.58
N SER A 18 -17.52 -10.98 -14.56
CA SER A 18 -18.40 -9.92 -14.05
C SER A 18 -18.09 -8.54 -14.63
N GLY A 19 -17.26 -8.45 -15.68
CA GLY A 19 -16.64 -7.18 -16.09
C GLY A 19 -17.61 -6.08 -16.47
N ALA A 20 -18.75 -6.42 -17.10
CA ALA A 20 -19.79 -5.45 -17.44
C ALA A 20 -20.35 -4.68 -16.23
N TRP A 21 -20.26 -5.28 -15.03
CA TRP A 21 -20.76 -4.69 -13.78
C TRP A 21 -19.66 -4.02 -12.96
N LEU A 22 -18.43 -4.51 -13.10
CA LEU A 22 -17.29 -4.09 -12.28
C LEU A 22 -16.50 -2.95 -12.89
N VAL A 23 -16.35 -2.89 -14.21
CA VAL A 23 -15.63 -1.77 -14.87
C VAL A 23 -16.37 -0.46 -14.59
N GLY A 24 -15.62 0.54 -14.14
CA GLY A 24 -16.17 1.83 -13.71
C GLY A 24 -16.42 1.93 -12.21
N GLN A 25 -16.54 0.80 -11.51
CA GLN A 25 -16.77 0.77 -10.06
C GLN A 25 -15.57 1.30 -9.28
N ARG A 26 -15.86 1.89 -8.13
CA ARG A 26 -14.88 2.49 -7.22
C ARG A 26 -14.88 1.74 -5.90
N GLY A 27 -13.74 1.74 -5.24
CA GLY A 27 -13.60 1.06 -3.97
C GLY A 27 -12.31 1.38 -3.23
N THR A 28 -12.17 0.73 -2.09
CA THR A 28 -11.01 0.82 -1.21
C THR A 28 -10.22 -0.47 -1.31
N VAL A 29 -8.90 -0.36 -1.50
CA VAL A 29 -8.00 -1.53 -1.44
C VAL A 29 -7.87 -1.94 0.02
N VAL A 30 -8.34 -3.14 0.35
CA VAL A 30 -8.35 -3.66 1.73
C VAL A 30 -7.27 -4.70 1.99
N MET A 31 -6.72 -5.32 0.94
CA MET A 31 -5.65 -6.30 1.05
C MET A 31 -4.89 -6.43 -0.27
N VAL A 32 -3.62 -6.81 -0.20
CA VAL A 32 -2.80 -7.17 -1.37
C VAL A 32 -2.55 -8.67 -1.34
N LEU A 33 -2.79 -9.34 -2.46
CA LEU A 33 -2.75 -10.79 -2.62
C LEU A 33 -1.65 -11.20 -3.62
N ARG A 34 -1.32 -12.50 -3.62
CA ARG A 34 -0.43 -13.15 -4.62
C ARG A 34 0.85 -12.35 -4.88
N ASN A 35 1.64 -12.14 -3.83
CA ASN A 35 2.94 -11.47 -3.89
C ASN A 35 2.90 -10.07 -4.53
N GLY A 36 1.81 -9.33 -4.34
CA GLY A 36 1.71 -7.96 -4.85
C GLY A 36 1.04 -7.81 -6.20
N THR A 37 0.60 -8.89 -6.84
CA THR A 37 0.02 -8.81 -8.20
C THR A 37 -1.47 -8.47 -8.21
N LEU A 38 -2.20 -8.79 -7.14
CA LEU A 38 -3.63 -8.54 -7.03
C LEU A 38 -3.95 -7.63 -5.85
N ALA A 39 -4.86 -6.69 -6.04
CA ALA A 39 -5.52 -5.94 -4.99
C ALA A 39 -6.89 -6.56 -4.71
N LEU A 40 -7.22 -6.77 -3.44
CA LEU A 40 -8.59 -7.03 -3.02
C LEU A 40 -9.29 -5.68 -2.81
N LEU A 41 -10.23 -5.38 -3.70
CA LEU A 41 -10.98 -4.12 -3.69
C LEU A 41 -12.34 -4.34 -3.04
N GLU A 42 -12.66 -3.56 -2.01
CA GLU A 42 -14.02 -3.46 -1.46
C GLU A 42 -14.75 -2.30 -2.13
N LEU A 43 -15.82 -2.62 -2.87
CA LEU A 43 -16.55 -1.65 -3.69
C LEU A 43 -17.51 -0.80 -2.85
N ASP A 44 -17.65 0.46 -3.24
CA ASP A 44 -18.51 1.42 -2.55
C ASP A 44 -20.00 1.14 -2.75
N SER A 45 -20.36 0.57 -3.90
CA SER A 45 -21.74 0.26 -4.28
C SER A 45 -22.41 -0.67 -3.27
N ALA A 46 -23.74 -0.54 -3.15
CA ALA A 46 -24.51 -1.39 -2.27
C ALA A 46 -24.41 -2.86 -2.71
N ALA A 47 -24.52 -3.79 -1.76
CA ALA A 47 -24.41 -5.22 -2.09
C ALA A 47 -25.45 -5.63 -3.15
N ASP A 48 -26.66 -5.08 -3.07
CA ASP A 48 -27.76 -5.40 -3.99
C ASP A 48 -27.50 -4.93 -5.43
N ASP A 49 -26.59 -3.98 -5.63
CA ASP A 49 -26.17 -3.47 -6.95
C ASP A 49 -24.99 -4.26 -7.54
N LEU A 50 -24.45 -5.24 -6.81
CA LEU A 50 -23.24 -5.97 -7.18
C LEU A 50 -23.55 -7.42 -7.56
N PRO A 51 -22.79 -8.00 -8.52
CA PRO A 51 -23.03 -9.36 -8.97
C PRO A 51 -22.92 -10.36 -7.82
N GLY A 52 -24.06 -10.99 -7.49
CA GLY A 52 -24.16 -11.97 -6.41
C GLY A 52 -24.00 -11.39 -5.00
N GLY A 53 -24.21 -10.09 -4.79
CA GLY A 53 -24.05 -9.47 -3.47
C GLY A 53 -22.59 -9.31 -3.02
N VAL A 54 -21.63 -9.63 -3.88
CA VAL A 54 -20.22 -9.68 -3.52
C VAL A 54 -19.63 -8.29 -3.56
N ARG A 55 -19.18 -7.79 -2.39
CA ARG A 55 -18.55 -6.46 -2.27
C ARG A 55 -17.04 -6.46 -2.49
N ARG A 56 -16.39 -7.63 -2.38
CA ARG A 56 -14.92 -7.75 -2.42
C ARG A 56 -14.47 -8.51 -3.66
N TRP A 57 -13.68 -7.85 -4.49
CA TRP A 57 -13.23 -8.40 -5.76
C TRP A 57 -11.71 -8.37 -5.86
N PRO A 58 -11.05 -9.50 -6.20
CA PRO A 58 -9.65 -9.50 -6.53
C PRO A 58 -9.47 -8.94 -7.95
N VAL A 59 -8.72 -7.86 -8.07
CA VAL A 59 -8.44 -7.14 -9.33
C VAL A 59 -6.93 -6.98 -9.49
N HIS A 60 -6.43 -7.11 -10.72
CA HIS A 60 -5.01 -6.89 -11.01
C HIS A 60 -4.66 -5.41 -10.93
N TRP A 61 -3.43 -5.06 -10.54
CA TRP A 61 -3.04 -3.65 -10.40
C TRP A 61 -3.09 -2.88 -11.72
N ASP A 62 -2.67 -3.49 -12.83
CA ASP A 62 -2.72 -2.86 -14.16
C ASP A 62 -4.14 -2.56 -14.64
N ASP A 63 -5.14 -3.17 -14.00
CA ASP A 63 -6.56 -2.97 -14.30
C ASP A 63 -7.21 -1.88 -13.41
N LEU A 64 -6.42 -1.28 -12.50
CA LEU A 64 -6.86 -0.27 -11.54
C LEU A 64 -6.26 1.10 -11.83
N LEU A 65 -7.11 2.13 -11.73
CA LEU A 65 -6.68 3.50 -11.57
C LEU A 65 -6.74 3.87 -10.09
N VAL A 66 -5.58 4.01 -9.45
CA VAL A 66 -5.47 4.41 -8.04
C VAL A 66 -5.50 5.94 -7.96
N TYR A 67 -6.39 6.49 -7.11
CA TYR A 67 -6.47 7.93 -6.86
C TYR A 67 -6.88 8.17 -5.42
N GLY A 68 -6.25 9.11 -4.75
CA GLY A 68 -6.54 9.46 -3.36
C GLY A 68 -5.58 8.81 -2.36
N MET A 69 -4.44 9.49 -2.17
CA MET A 69 -4.08 9.92 -0.83
C MET A 69 -4.78 11.27 -0.63
N GLU A 70 -5.90 11.30 0.08
CA GLU A 70 -6.01 12.40 1.04
C GLU A 70 -4.96 12.04 2.09
N SER A 71 -3.76 12.59 1.91
CA SER A 71 -2.83 12.80 3.00
C SER A 71 -3.62 13.57 4.04
N VAL A 72 -4.03 12.89 5.10
CA VAL A 72 -4.44 13.56 6.33
C VAL A 72 -3.18 14.26 6.80
N SER A 73 -3.00 15.49 6.32
CA SER A 73 -1.94 16.39 6.71
C SER A 73 -2.05 16.59 8.21
N GLY A 74 -1.15 15.96 8.95
CA GLY A 74 -1.09 16.12 10.39
C GLY A 74 -0.22 15.08 11.07
N HIS A 75 1.04 14.93 10.65
CA HIS A 75 2.21 14.69 11.53
C HIS A 75 3.49 14.53 10.65
N PRO A 76 4.67 14.96 11.10
CA PRO A 76 5.95 14.83 10.38
C PRO A 76 6.41 13.37 10.13
N VAL A 77 5.62 12.38 10.55
CA VAL A 77 5.89 10.95 10.38
C VAL A 77 5.62 10.48 8.93
N ASP A 78 4.83 11.23 8.15
CA ASP A 78 4.50 10.90 6.75
C ASP A 78 5.64 11.17 5.74
N ASP A 79 6.73 11.82 6.17
CA ASP A 79 7.85 12.18 5.28
C ASP A 79 8.92 11.08 5.17
N TYR A 80 8.82 10.04 5.99
CA TYR A 80 9.83 8.98 6.07
C TYR A 80 9.31 7.66 5.51
N ARG A 81 10.06 7.12 4.55
CA ARG A 81 9.86 5.74 4.08
C ARG A 81 10.63 4.74 4.94
N LEU A 82 10.17 3.51 4.91
CA LEU A 82 10.79 2.37 5.56
C LEU A 82 12.07 1.94 4.82
N GLY A 83 13.18 1.90 5.54
CA GLY A 83 14.40 1.21 5.14
C GLY A 83 14.73 0.06 6.06
N LEU A 84 15.38 -0.97 5.53
CA LEU A 84 15.89 -2.08 6.32
C LEU A 84 17.42 -2.07 6.38
N SER A 85 17.97 -2.33 7.56
CA SER A 85 19.35 -2.79 7.72
C SER A 85 19.37 -4.24 8.20
N GLY A 86 20.49 -4.93 8.01
CA GLY A 86 20.63 -6.35 8.39
C GLY A 86 19.90 -7.33 7.46
N ALA A 87 19.78 -8.58 7.90
CA ALA A 87 19.19 -9.65 7.10
C ALA A 87 18.28 -10.58 7.90
N GLY A 88 17.26 -11.11 7.23
CA GLY A 88 16.34 -12.11 7.78
C GLY A 88 15.62 -11.61 9.03
N ARG A 89 15.59 -12.44 10.08
CA ARG A 89 14.87 -12.15 11.33
C ARG A 89 15.52 -11.07 12.21
N GLN A 90 16.73 -10.65 11.87
CA GLN A 90 17.47 -9.59 12.58
C GLN A 90 17.38 -8.25 11.84
N ALA A 91 16.56 -8.13 10.80
CA ALA A 91 16.40 -6.88 10.09
C ALA A 91 15.77 -5.80 11.00
N VAL A 92 16.36 -4.62 10.99
CA VAL A 92 15.90 -3.45 11.74
C VAL A 92 15.22 -2.48 10.78
N GLN A 93 14.09 -1.92 11.22
CA GLN A 93 13.31 -0.95 10.47
C GLN A 93 13.77 0.47 10.80
N HIS A 94 14.12 1.24 9.78
CA HIS A 94 14.62 2.60 9.91
C HIS A 94 13.72 3.58 9.16
N ALA A 95 13.64 4.81 9.70
CA ALA A 95 13.04 5.96 9.02
C ALA A 95 14.06 6.53 8.02
N VAL A 96 13.63 6.69 6.76
CA VAL A 96 14.49 7.15 5.66
C VAL A 96 13.82 8.32 4.96
N PRO A 97 14.49 9.48 4.85
CA PRO A 97 13.99 10.57 4.03
C PRO A 97 13.80 10.14 2.57
N LEU A 98 12.84 10.77 1.89
CA LEU A 98 12.65 10.60 0.46
C LEU A 98 13.96 10.83 -0.30
N ASP A 99 14.18 10.05 -1.36
CA ASP A 99 15.36 10.11 -2.25
C ASP A 99 16.73 9.76 -1.65
N THR A 100 16.80 9.32 -0.39
CA THR A 100 18.06 8.90 0.24
C THR A 100 18.08 7.40 0.56
N LYS A 101 19.29 6.85 0.76
CA LYS A 101 19.53 5.49 1.29
C LYS A 101 20.18 5.51 2.67
N ILE A 102 20.13 6.67 3.33
CA ILE A 102 20.70 6.91 4.65
C ILE A 102 19.54 7.20 5.57
N SER A 103 19.41 6.40 6.62
CA SER A 103 18.37 6.58 7.63
C SER A 103 18.62 7.81 8.51
N LEU A 104 17.62 8.22 9.28
CA LEU A 104 17.74 9.32 10.26
C LEU A 104 18.82 9.09 11.32
N CYS A 105 19.09 7.84 11.68
CA CYS A 105 20.15 7.49 12.62
C CYS A 105 21.54 7.39 11.96
N GLY A 106 21.65 7.67 10.66
CA GLY A 106 22.90 7.64 9.90
C GLY A 106 23.27 6.27 9.33
N GLU A 107 22.50 5.23 9.63
CA GLU A 107 22.74 3.89 9.10
C GLU A 107 22.42 3.81 7.60
N SER A 108 23.24 3.05 6.86
CA SER A 108 22.96 2.72 5.47
C SER A 108 21.90 1.62 5.41
N VAL A 109 20.87 1.85 4.61
CA VAL A 109 19.70 0.98 4.57
C VAL A 109 19.31 0.67 3.14
N TYR A 110 18.53 -0.40 2.99
CA TYR A 110 17.84 -0.72 1.76
C TYR A 110 16.38 -0.23 1.86
N PRO A 111 15.99 0.84 1.15
CA PRO A 111 14.61 1.30 1.15
C PRO A 111 13.69 0.23 0.58
N LEU A 112 12.58 -0.04 1.27
CA LEU A 112 11.58 -0.98 0.78
C LEU A 112 10.57 -0.27 -0.12
N SER A 113 10.48 -0.74 -1.35
CA SER A 113 9.43 -0.38 -2.29
C SER A 113 8.58 -1.59 -2.66
N VAL A 114 7.27 -1.42 -2.71
CA VAL A 114 6.31 -2.42 -3.22
C VAL A 114 5.66 -1.84 -4.44
N CYS A 115 5.86 -2.47 -5.61
CA CYS A 115 5.27 -2.02 -6.88
C CYS A 115 5.56 -0.55 -7.21
N GLY A 116 6.77 -0.08 -6.90
CA GLY A 116 7.19 1.32 -7.12
C GLY A 116 6.75 2.30 -6.02
N TRP A 117 5.97 1.85 -5.02
CA TRP A 117 5.59 2.68 -3.88
C TRP A 117 6.53 2.50 -2.70
N SER A 118 6.89 3.60 -2.05
CA SER A 118 7.60 3.57 -0.77
C SER A 118 6.64 3.14 0.34
N ILE A 119 7.05 2.17 1.15
CA ILE A 119 6.32 1.82 2.38
C ILE A 119 6.61 2.91 3.41
N PRO A 120 5.62 3.50 4.12
CA PRO A 120 5.90 4.46 5.18
C PRO A 120 6.58 3.80 6.37
N PHE A 121 7.46 4.53 7.06
CA PHE A 121 8.04 4.08 8.31
C PHE A 121 6.97 4.05 9.42
N SER A 122 6.95 2.97 10.21
CA SER A 122 6.05 2.84 11.36
C SER A 122 6.86 2.86 12.66
N PRO A 123 6.73 3.90 13.49
CA PRO A 123 7.50 4.01 14.74
C PRO A 123 7.10 2.98 15.79
N THR A 124 5.90 2.39 15.67
CA THR A 124 5.37 1.38 16.58
C THR A 124 5.68 -0.05 16.16
N ALA A 125 6.40 -0.27 15.06
CA ALA A 125 6.78 -1.61 14.64
C ALA A 125 7.76 -2.26 15.63
N ASP A 126 7.59 -3.55 15.92
CA ASP A 126 8.42 -4.31 16.89
C ASP A 126 9.94 -4.21 16.66
N ARG A 127 10.36 -3.91 15.43
CA ARG A 127 11.77 -3.81 15.03
C ARG A 127 12.15 -2.40 14.57
N ALA A 128 11.37 -1.39 14.95
CA ALA A 128 11.70 0.00 14.69
C ALA A 128 13.00 0.39 15.43
N CYS A 129 13.91 1.03 14.73
CA CYS A 129 15.11 1.60 15.32
C CYS A 129 14.70 2.74 16.27
N LEU A 130 15.01 2.60 17.56
CA LEU A 130 14.60 3.55 18.59
C LEU A 130 15.12 4.97 18.32
N GLU A 131 16.33 5.10 17.75
CA GLU A 131 16.89 6.41 17.37
C GLU A 131 16.10 7.05 16.23
N CYS A 132 15.66 6.25 15.24
CA CYS A 132 14.81 6.74 14.16
C CYS A 132 13.42 7.13 14.68
N VAL A 133 12.86 6.38 15.64
CA VAL A 133 11.59 6.74 16.31
C VAL A 133 11.73 8.10 16.99
N HIS A 134 12.75 8.26 17.84
CA HIS A 134 12.95 9.50 18.58
C HIS A 134 13.16 10.72 17.67
N ARG A 135 13.95 10.56 16.60
CA ARG A 135 14.23 11.65 15.65
C ARG A 135 13.08 11.97 14.71
N ALA A 136 12.21 11.01 14.39
CA ALA A 136 11.03 11.25 13.57
C ALA A 136 9.90 11.96 14.33
N GLU A 137 9.91 11.90 15.67
CA GLU A 137 8.95 12.58 16.55
C GLU A 137 9.38 14.01 16.93
N LEU A 138 10.64 14.38 16.68
CA LEU A 138 11.15 15.73 16.93
C LEU A 138 10.78 16.67 15.76
N PRO A 139 10.12 17.82 16.03
CA PRO A 139 9.74 18.80 15.01
C PRO A 139 10.93 19.56 14.41
#